data_AF-A0A0F5PCW1-F1
#
_entry.id   AF-A0A0F5PCW1-F1
#
_cell.length_a   1.000
_cell.length_b   1.000
_cell.length_c   1.000
_cell.angle_alpha   90.00
_cell.angle_beta   90.00
_cell.angle_gamma   90.00
#
_symmetry.space_group_name_H-M   'P 1'
#
loop_
_entity.id
_entity.type
_entity.pdbx_description
1 polymer ?
#
loop_
_entity_poly.entity_id
_entity_poly.type
_entity_poly.pdbx_seq_one_letter_code
_entity_poly.pdbx_strand_id
1 'polypeptide(L)'
;MSTNFAISPRPRTRIVAAPDAAMGNRLVADLPPDDVDANDPASDKKPWRKREPNCGSFAKGVSGNPYGRPKKAKGSKAIVRKVLLEPVDVRVKGERKKKMTTFQALVMQERKAAFEGDWRARSTMFALARWALVDVDDETGDIETPAVDAAGELTDTGRAILDWFAEEVRAETGADAQGGVA
;
A
#
# COMPACT_ATOMS: atom_id res chain seq x y z
N MET A 1 35.26 -23.02 10.56
CA MET A 1 35.99 -21.76 10.36
C MET A 1 34.98 -20.62 10.47
N SER A 2 34.84 -20.02 11.66
CA SER A 2 33.83 -18.97 11.92
C SER A 2 34.48 -17.61 11.78
N THR A 3 34.07 -16.81 10.79
CA THR A 3 34.61 -15.47 10.55
C THR A 3 33.84 -14.44 11.39
N ASN A 4 34.45 -14.03 12.50
CA ASN A 4 33.97 -12.91 13.31
C ASN A 4 34.11 -11.60 12.53
N PHE A 5 32.99 -10.97 12.18
CA PHE A 5 32.97 -9.60 11.66
C PHE A 5 33.09 -8.63 12.84
N ALA A 6 34.30 -8.11 13.06
CA ALA A 6 34.56 -7.07 14.05
C ALA A 6 33.92 -5.75 13.60
N ILE A 7 32.85 -5.33 14.29
CA ILE A 7 32.26 -3.99 14.13
C ILE A 7 33.17 -3.02 14.88
N SER A 8 33.95 -2.22 14.16
CA SER A 8 34.73 -1.15 14.78
C SER A 8 33.78 -0.06 15.35
N PRO A 9 34.05 0.46 16.56
CA PRO A 9 33.26 1.55 17.12
C PRO A 9 33.53 2.83 16.32
N ARG A 10 32.46 3.44 15.80
CA ARG A 10 32.55 4.77 15.16
C ARG A 10 33.03 5.80 16.18
N PRO A 11 33.96 6.70 15.83
CA PRO A 11 34.38 7.76 16.76
C PRO A 11 33.19 8.68 17.08
N ARG A 12 32.85 8.79 18.36
CA ARG A 12 31.91 9.80 18.87
C ARG A 12 32.50 11.18 18.57
N THR A 13 31.90 11.92 17.65
CA THR A 13 32.19 13.34 17.49
C THR A 13 31.84 14.05 18.80
N ARG A 14 32.84 14.65 19.43
CA ARG A 14 32.69 15.44 20.66
C ARG A 14 31.91 16.70 20.27
N ILE A 15 30.64 16.78 20.65
CA ILE A 15 29.90 18.04 20.60
C ILE A 15 30.60 18.96 21.60
N VAL A 16 31.26 19.99 21.09
CA VAL A 16 31.86 21.05 21.90
C VAL A 16 30.69 21.82 22.52
N ALA A 17 30.54 21.72 23.84
CA ALA A 17 29.63 22.56 24.60
C ALA A 17 30.09 24.02 24.47
N ALA A 18 29.17 24.91 24.09
CA ALA A 18 29.41 26.34 24.10
C ALA A 18 29.70 26.81 25.54
N PRO A 19 30.59 27.80 25.74
CA PRO A 19 30.90 28.31 27.07
C PRO A 19 29.69 29.02 27.69
N ASP A 20 29.44 28.67 28.94
CA ASP A 20 28.49 29.28 29.86
C ASP A 20 28.66 30.81 29.87
N ALA A 21 27.69 31.51 29.28
CA ALA A 21 27.61 32.96 29.34
C ALA A 21 27.07 33.36 30.72
N ALA A 22 27.96 33.36 31.71
CA ALA A 22 27.78 34.14 32.92
C ALA A 22 27.77 35.62 32.54
N MET A 23 26.61 36.28 32.67
CA MET A 23 26.45 37.71 33.00
C MET A 23 24.96 38.05 32.99
N GLY A 24 24.43 38.40 34.16
CA GLY A 24 23.11 39.03 34.25
C GLY A 24 22.29 38.64 35.48
N ASN A 25 22.86 38.77 36.68
CA ASN A 25 22.06 38.96 37.89
C ASN A 25 21.16 40.19 37.67
N ARG A 26 19.88 39.98 37.33
CA ARG A 26 18.87 41.04 37.49
C ARG A 26 18.49 41.05 38.96
N LEU A 27 19.06 42.03 39.68
CA LEU A 27 18.50 42.56 40.91
C LEU A 27 17.01 42.81 40.68
N VAL A 28 16.18 42.06 41.41
CA VAL A 28 14.80 42.42 41.70
C VAL A 28 14.84 43.71 42.53
N ALA A 29 14.84 44.84 41.83
CA ALA A 29 14.50 46.12 42.42
C ALA A 29 12.97 46.18 42.54
N ASP A 30 12.51 46.24 43.78
CA ASP A 30 11.34 46.98 44.24
C ASP A 30 10.14 46.97 43.28
N LEU A 31 9.28 45.96 43.47
CA LEU A 31 7.87 46.04 43.09
C LEU A 31 7.19 47.08 43.99
N PRO A 32 6.71 48.23 43.47
CA PRO A 32 5.70 49.00 44.20
C PRO A 32 4.38 48.20 44.21
N PRO A 33 3.66 48.16 45.35
CA PRO A 33 2.38 47.48 45.43
C PRO A 33 1.31 48.27 44.67
N ASP A 34 0.57 47.57 43.82
CA ASP A 34 -0.84 47.77 43.46
C ASP A 34 -1.46 49.17 43.67
N ASP A 35 -1.28 50.07 42.69
CA ASP A 35 -2.27 51.10 42.38
C ASP A 35 -2.90 50.77 41.03
N VAL A 36 -3.84 49.81 41.07
CA VAL A 36 -4.83 49.61 40.01
C VAL A 36 -5.86 50.72 40.07
N ASP A 37 -5.54 51.89 39.54
CA ASP A 37 -6.55 52.89 39.22
C ASP A 37 -7.44 52.34 38.09
N ALA A 38 -8.53 51.71 38.50
CA ALA A 38 -9.50 51.02 37.65
C ALA A 38 -10.42 51.98 36.87
N ASN A 39 -9.97 53.20 36.49
CA ASN A 39 -10.82 54.12 35.75
C ASN A 39 -10.08 55.22 34.95
N ASP A 40 -9.17 54.85 34.05
CA ASP A 40 -8.70 55.74 32.98
C ASP A 40 -9.51 55.52 31.69
N PRO A 41 -10.43 56.45 31.30
CA PRO A 41 -11.24 56.30 30.09
C PRO A 41 -10.48 56.60 28.78
N ALA A 42 -9.14 56.67 28.82
CA ALA A 42 -8.29 57.03 27.68
C ALA A 42 -7.36 55.89 27.22
N SER A 43 -7.71 54.62 27.45
CA SER A 43 -7.04 53.50 26.80
C SER A 43 -7.57 53.34 25.37
N ASP A 44 -7.13 54.25 24.52
CA ASP A 44 -7.34 54.21 23.08
C ASP A 44 -6.91 52.84 22.54
N LYS A 45 -7.89 52.14 21.96
CA LYS A 45 -7.74 50.87 21.26
C LYS A 45 -6.57 50.96 20.28
N LYS A 46 -5.44 50.36 20.62
CA LYS A 46 -4.28 50.31 19.73
C LYS A 46 -4.70 49.64 18.41
N PRO A 47 -4.58 50.31 17.26
CA PRO A 47 -4.82 49.67 15.98
C PRO A 47 -3.76 48.56 15.79
N TRP A 48 -4.21 47.43 15.26
CA TRP A 48 -3.43 46.28 14.80
C TRP A 48 -2.25 46.70 13.90
N ARG A 49 -1.14 47.16 14.49
CA ARG A 49 0.06 47.41 13.70
C ARG A 49 0.58 46.07 13.19
N LYS A 50 0.92 46.04 11.89
CA LYS A 50 1.68 44.95 11.27
C LYS A 50 2.87 44.64 12.17
N ARG A 51 2.94 43.42 12.70
CA ARG A 51 4.14 42.96 13.39
C ARG A 51 5.28 43.04 12.38
N GLU A 52 6.28 43.86 12.69
CA GLU A 52 7.53 43.86 11.96
C GLU A 52 8.13 42.46 12.06
N PRO A 53 8.78 41.96 10.99
CA PRO A 53 9.43 40.68 11.05
C PRO A 53 10.50 40.72 12.15
N ASN A 54 10.17 40.14 13.31
CA ASN A 54 11.12 39.94 14.41
C ASN A 54 12.36 39.25 13.85
N CYS A 55 13.53 39.48 14.47
CA CYS A 55 14.83 38.92 14.11
C CYS A 55 14.91 37.37 14.04
N GLY A 56 13.81 36.65 14.28
CA GLY A 56 13.66 35.20 14.06
C GLY A 56 12.52 34.79 13.12
N SER A 57 11.88 35.74 12.42
CA SER A 57 10.82 35.46 11.45
C SER A 57 11.39 35.28 10.04
N PHE A 58 10.84 34.33 9.28
CA PHE A 58 11.25 34.12 7.89
C PHE A 58 10.79 35.27 7.01
N ALA A 59 11.65 35.70 6.08
CA ALA A 59 11.27 36.68 5.07
C ALA A 59 10.08 36.16 4.25
N LYS A 60 9.16 37.06 3.88
CA LYS A 60 7.96 36.69 3.12
C LYS A 60 8.37 36.04 1.79
N GLY A 61 7.97 34.79 1.59
CA GLY A 61 8.31 34.01 0.39
C GLY A 61 9.58 33.13 0.53
N VAL A 62 10.29 33.21 1.64
CA VAL A 62 11.47 32.37 1.91
C VAL A 62 11.10 31.33 2.96
N SER A 63 10.93 30.09 2.54
CA SER A 63 10.83 28.98 3.50
C SER A 63 12.22 28.71 4.08
N GLY A 64 12.34 28.54 5.40
CA GLY A 64 13.62 28.25 6.07
C GLY A 64 14.32 26.95 5.67
N ASN A 65 13.71 26.16 4.79
CA ASN A 65 14.30 24.94 4.24
C ASN A 65 14.30 25.00 2.70
N PRO A 66 15.41 25.41 2.06
CA PRO A 66 15.49 25.54 0.60
C PRO A 66 15.32 24.21 -0.13
N TYR A 67 15.56 23.08 0.55
CA TYR A 67 15.34 21.73 0.00
C TYR A 67 13.93 21.19 0.24
N GLY A 68 13.10 21.96 0.95
CA GLY A 68 11.75 21.57 1.33
C GLY A 68 11.71 20.41 2.32
N ARG A 69 10.50 20.08 2.80
CA ARG A 69 10.29 18.90 3.64
C ARG A 69 10.88 17.67 2.92
N PRO A 70 11.78 16.88 3.55
CA PRO A 70 12.34 15.72 2.89
C PRO A 70 11.21 14.79 2.42
N LYS A 71 11.36 14.22 1.23
CA LYS A 71 10.38 13.29 0.67
C LYS A 71 10.15 12.16 1.68
N LYS A 72 8.87 11.81 1.88
CA LYS A 72 8.49 10.71 2.78
C LYS A 72 9.29 9.46 2.43
N ALA A 73 9.63 8.66 3.45
CA ALA A 73 10.26 7.36 3.25
C ALA A 73 9.44 6.56 2.23
N LYS A 74 10.13 5.87 1.31
CA LYS A 74 9.46 5.03 0.31
C LYS A 74 8.65 3.98 1.05
N GLY A 75 7.34 3.94 0.83
CA GLY A 75 6.48 2.92 1.43
C GLY A 75 6.92 1.52 0.98
N SER A 76 6.63 0.51 1.79
CA SER A 76 6.94 -0.90 1.51
C SER A 76 6.50 -1.32 0.10
N LYS A 77 5.30 -0.93 -0.33
CA LYS A 77 4.78 -1.16 -1.69
C LYS A 77 5.68 -0.60 -2.81
N ALA A 78 6.26 0.58 -2.61
CA ALA A 78 7.15 1.21 -3.59
C ALA A 78 8.49 0.48 -3.68
N ILE A 79 8.99 -0.04 -2.56
CA ILE A 79 10.22 -0.85 -2.51
C ILE A 79 9.98 -2.19 -3.23
N VAL A 80 8.92 -2.91 -2.88
CA VAL A 80 8.57 -4.20 -3.50
C VAL A 80 8.37 -4.05 -5.00
N ARG A 81 7.61 -3.03 -5.44
CA ARG A 81 7.42 -2.76 -6.88
C ARG A 81 8.76 -2.51 -7.58
N LYS A 82 9.66 -1.74 -6.96
CA LYS A 82 10.97 -1.47 -7.55
C LYS A 82 11.78 -2.76 -7.72
N VAL A 83 11.83 -3.60 -6.68
CA VAL A 83 12.57 -4.86 -6.70
C VAL A 83 12.02 -5.80 -7.76
N LEU A 84 10.69 -5.98 -7.83
CA LEU A 84 10.07 -6.89 -8.80
C LEU A 84 10.29 -6.45 -10.26
N LEU A 85 10.38 -5.15 -10.52
CA LEU A 85 10.61 -4.59 -11.86
C LEU A 85 12.10 -4.38 -12.19
N GLU A 86 13.00 -4.60 -11.23
CA GLU A 86 14.43 -4.46 -11.45
C GLU A 86 14.94 -5.57 -12.39
N PRO A 87 15.76 -5.24 -13.41
CA PRO A 87 16.31 -6.23 -14.32
C PRO A 87 17.44 -7.03 -13.66
N VAL A 88 17.39 -8.34 -13.84
CA VAL A 88 18.36 -9.32 -13.37
C VAL A 88 18.92 -10.11 -14.56
N ASP A 89 20.22 -10.39 -14.51
CA ASP A 89 20.89 -11.24 -15.49
C ASP A 89 20.66 -12.72 -15.16
N VAL A 90 19.87 -13.42 -15.98
CA VAL A 90 19.59 -14.86 -15.81
C VAL A 90 20.23 -15.65 -16.95
N ARG A 91 20.80 -16.82 -16.64
CA ARG A 91 21.33 -17.76 -17.62
C ARG A 91 20.31 -18.87 -17.88
N VAL A 92 19.97 -19.09 -19.14
CA VAL A 92 19.05 -20.16 -19.56
C VAL A 92 19.87 -21.19 -20.34
N LYS A 93 19.88 -22.45 -19.87
CA LYS A 93 20.42 -23.65 -20.54
C LYS A 93 21.65 -23.41 -21.44
N GLY A 94 22.73 -22.86 -20.87
CA GLY A 94 24.02 -22.71 -21.56
C GLY A 94 24.16 -21.48 -22.48
N GLU A 95 23.11 -20.67 -22.63
CA GLU A 95 23.15 -19.45 -23.43
C GLU A 95 23.75 -18.25 -22.69
N ARG A 96 23.98 -17.16 -23.44
CA ARG A 96 24.45 -15.87 -22.90
C ARG A 96 23.43 -15.32 -21.88
N LYS A 97 23.95 -14.55 -20.91
CA LYS A 97 23.12 -13.91 -19.87
C LYS A 97 22.02 -13.07 -20.53
N LYS A 98 20.76 -13.36 -20.23
CA LYS A 98 19.61 -12.58 -20.67
C LYS A 98 19.14 -11.69 -19.53
N LYS A 99 18.95 -10.40 -19.82
CA LYS A 99 18.31 -9.45 -18.92
C LYS A 99 16.82 -9.68 -18.92
N MET A 100 16.24 -9.94 -17.75
CA MET A 100 14.80 -10.07 -17.52
C MET A 100 14.44 -9.44 -16.19
N THR A 101 13.18 -9.03 -15.99
CA THR A 101 12.78 -8.48 -14.68
C THR A 101 12.79 -9.55 -13.60
N THR A 102 12.99 -9.16 -12.35
CA THR A 102 12.94 -10.08 -11.20
C THR A 102 11.64 -10.87 -11.15
N PHE A 103 10.52 -10.21 -11.44
CA PHE A 103 9.21 -10.87 -11.53
C PHE A 103 9.18 -11.95 -12.62
N GLN A 104 9.67 -11.64 -13.82
CA GLN A 104 9.70 -12.60 -14.92
C GLN A 104 10.61 -13.80 -14.60
N ALA A 105 11.75 -13.56 -13.96
CA ALA A 105 12.66 -14.62 -13.51
C ALA A 105 11.98 -15.55 -12.49
N LEU A 106 11.23 -14.98 -11.54
CA LEU A 106 10.51 -15.73 -10.51
C LEU A 106 9.43 -16.62 -11.13
N VAL A 107 8.61 -16.10 -12.04
CA VAL A 107 7.61 -16.89 -12.78
C VAL A 107 8.27 -18.04 -13.54
N MET A 108 9.42 -17.80 -14.17
CA MET A 108 10.15 -18.84 -14.90
C MET A 108 10.73 -19.93 -13.99
N GLN A 109 11.16 -19.58 -12.78
CA GLN A 109 11.63 -20.54 -11.79
C GLN A 109 10.47 -21.37 -11.24
N GLU A 110 9.36 -20.73 -10.90
CA GLU A 110 8.16 -21.41 -10.41
C GLU A 110 7.60 -22.38 -11.47
N ARG A 111 7.63 -21.98 -12.76
CA ARG A 111 7.29 -22.87 -13.88
C ARG A 111 8.16 -24.14 -13.90
N LYS A 112 9.46 -24.02 -13.65
CA LYS A 112 10.35 -25.19 -13.58
C LYS A 112 9.98 -26.10 -12.42
N ALA A 113 9.76 -25.54 -11.23
CA ALA A 113 9.36 -26.30 -10.04
C ALA A 113 8.01 -27.02 -10.25
N ALA A 114 7.05 -26.37 -10.92
CA ALA A 114 5.76 -26.97 -11.27
C ALA A 114 5.93 -28.20 -12.19
N PHE A 115 6.86 -28.14 -13.16
CA PHE A 115 7.18 -29.28 -14.02
C PHE A 115 7.95 -30.39 -13.29
N GLU A 116 8.84 -30.03 -12.37
CA GLU A 116 9.55 -31.00 -11.52
C GLU A 116 8.59 -31.76 -10.58
N GLY A 117 7.47 -31.12 -10.23
CA GLY A 117 6.33 -31.78 -9.59
C GLY A 117 5.95 -31.26 -8.22
N ASP A 118 6.44 -30.08 -7.84
CA ASP A 118 5.98 -29.42 -6.63
C ASP A 118 4.51 -29.01 -6.77
N TRP A 119 3.67 -29.52 -5.87
CA TRP A 119 2.25 -29.23 -5.85
C TRP A 119 1.96 -27.75 -5.58
N ARG A 120 2.77 -27.08 -4.75
CA ARG A 120 2.59 -25.65 -4.44
C ARG A 120 2.82 -24.82 -5.69
N ALA A 121 3.91 -25.11 -6.40
CA ALA A 121 4.23 -24.43 -7.65
C ALA A 121 3.21 -24.68 -8.76
N ARG A 122 2.58 -25.87 -8.80
CA ARG A 122 1.47 -26.13 -9.72
C ARG A 122 0.23 -25.30 -9.34
N SER A 123 -0.10 -25.24 -8.06
CA SER A 123 -1.24 -24.46 -7.57
C SER A 123 -1.08 -22.97 -7.86
N THR A 124 0.10 -22.40 -7.62
CA THR A 124 0.40 -21.00 -7.94
C THR A 124 0.31 -20.75 -9.45
N MET A 125 0.82 -21.67 -10.29
CA MET A 125 0.73 -21.57 -11.74
C MET A 125 -0.71 -21.64 -12.25
N PHE A 126 -1.55 -22.52 -11.71
CA PHE A 126 -2.96 -22.57 -12.07
C PHE A 126 -3.72 -21.30 -11.67
N ALA A 127 -3.40 -20.71 -10.50
CA ALA A 127 -3.96 -19.43 -10.09
C ALA A 127 -3.54 -18.29 -11.03
N LEU A 128 -2.27 -18.24 -11.43
CA LEU A 128 -1.77 -17.28 -12.42
C LEU A 128 -2.41 -17.48 -13.80
N ALA A 129 -2.60 -18.74 -14.22
CA ALA A 129 -3.28 -19.08 -15.46
C ALA A 129 -4.74 -18.60 -15.44
N ARG A 130 -5.45 -18.79 -14.32
CA ARG A 130 -6.82 -18.30 -14.16
C ARG A 130 -6.92 -16.77 -14.24
N TRP A 131 -5.90 -16.05 -13.77
CA TRP A 131 -5.83 -14.60 -13.84
C TRP A 131 -5.44 -14.08 -15.24
N ALA A 132 -4.59 -14.80 -15.98
CA ALA A 132 -4.00 -14.31 -17.23
C ALA A 132 -4.62 -14.87 -18.52
N LEU A 133 -5.26 -16.06 -18.48
CA LEU A 133 -5.79 -16.74 -19.66
C LEU A 133 -7.31 -16.75 -19.73
N VAL A 134 -7.97 -16.65 -18.57
CA VAL A 134 -9.40 -16.42 -18.56
C VAL A 134 -9.55 -14.92 -18.59
N ASP A 135 -9.82 -14.41 -19.79
CA ASP A 135 -10.47 -13.12 -19.97
C ASP A 135 -11.83 -13.25 -19.28
N VAL A 136 -11.83 -13.06 -17.96
CA VAL A 136 -13.05 -12.58 -17.32
C VAL A 136 -13.09 -11.18 -17.84
N ASP A 137 -13.93 -10.96 -18.85
CA ASP A 137 -14.31 -9.61 -19.19
C ASP A 137 -14.71 -8.97 -17.85
N ASP A 138 -13.84 -8.10 -17.33
CA ASP A 138 -14.10 -7.26 -16.14
C ASP A 138 -15.24 -6.27 -16.44
N GLU A 139 -15.96 -6.46 -17.54
CA GLU A 139 -17.39 -6.24 -17.67
C GLU A 139 -18.13 -7.03 -16.58
N THR A 140 -17.97 -6.57 -15.35
CA THR A 140 -18.97 -6.70 -14.29
C THR A 140 -20.17 -5.82 -14.67
N GLY A 141 -20.70 -6.02 -15.87
CA GLY A 141 -22.01 -5.62 -16.33
C GLY A 141 -22.77 -6.91 -16.57
N ASP A 142 -23.69 -7.22 -15.67
CA ASP A 142 -24.78 -8.14 -15.93
C ASP A 142 -24.42 -9.64 -16.07
N ILE A 143 -23.60 -10.18 -15.15
CA ILE A 143 -23.93 -11.55 -14.70
C ILE A 143 -25.04 -11.39 -13.66
N GLU A 144 -26.27 -11.21 -14.14
CA GLU A 144 -27.49 -11.42 -13.36
C GLU A 144 -27.52 -12.90 -12.95
N THR A 145 -26.81 -13.23 -11.88
CA THR A 145 -27.21 -14.37 -11.04
C THR A 145 -28.14 -13.81 -9.98
N PRO A 146 -29.44 -13.89 -10.28
CA PRO A 146 -30.31 -14.61 -9.39
C PRO A 146 -31.12 -15.63 -10.19
N ALA A 147 -30.74 -16.92 -10.11
CA ALA A 147 -31.74 -17.98 -10.26
C ALA A 147 -32.77 -17.93 -9.11
N VAL A 148 -32.48 -17.15 -8.06
CA VAL A 148 -33.32 -16.91 -6.91
C VAL A 148 -33.38 -15.42 -6.61
N ASP A 149 -34.59 -14.86 -6.55
CA ASP A 149 -34.83 -13.47 -6.18
C ASP A 149 -34.23 -13.13 -4.81
N ALA A 150 -34.19 -11.83 -4.45
CA ALA A 150 -33.72 -11.38 -3.14
C ALA A 150 -34.44 -12.04 -1.95
N ALA A 151 -35.61 -12.66 -2.18
CA ALA A 151 -36.40 -13.44 -1.22
C ALA A 151 -36.06 -14.95 -1.19
N GLY A 152 -35.15 -15.44 -2.03
CA GLY A 152 -34.80 -16.85 -2.15
C GLY A 152 -35.79 -17.68 -3.00
N GLU A 153 -36.75 -17.02 -3.68
CA GLU A 153 -37.71 -17.68 -4.55
C GLU A 153 -37.15 -17.85 -5.96
N LEU A 154 -37.39 -19.02 -6.56
CA LEU A 154 -36.90 -19.34 -7.90
C LEU A 154 -37.56 -18.42 -8.93
N THR A 155 -36.73 -17.71 -9.70
CA THR A 155 -37.17 -16.82 -10.77
C THR A 155 -37.92 -17.58 -11.87
N ASP A 156 -38.76 -16.87 -12.63
CA ASP A 156 -39.49 -17.47 -13.75
C ASP A 156 -38.54 -18.06 -14.81
N THR A 157 -37.39 -17.42 -15.01
CA THR A 157 -36.29 -17.95 -15.85
C THR A 157 -35.68 -19.21 -15.26
N GLY A 158 -35.45 -19.25 -13.95
CA GLY A 158 -34.99 -20.44 -13.24
C GLY A 158 -35.96 -21.62 -13.35
N ARG A 159 -37.27 -21.38 -13.27
CA ARG A 159 -38.31 -22.41 -13.47
C ARG A 159 -38.30 -22.95 -14.89
N ALA A 160 -38.23 -22.08 -15.90
CA ALA A 160 -38.18 -22.49 -17.30
C ALA A 160 -36.96 -23.39 -17.62
N ILE A 161 -35.80 -23.11 -17.01
CA ILE A 161 -34.61 -23.95 -17.16
C ILE A 161 -34.82 -25.34 -16.54
N LEU A 162 -35.44 -25.42 -15.36
CA LEU A 162 -35.73 -26.70 -14.70
C LEU A 162 -36.78 -27.50 -15.46
N ASP A 163 -37.81 -26.85 -16.00
CA ASP A 163 -38.85 -27.50 -16.80
C ASP A 163 -38.26 -28.07 -18.09
N TRP A 164 -37.42 -27.30 -18.79
CA TRP A 164 -36.68 -27.79 -19.96
C TRP A 164 -35.82 -29.02 -19.62
N PHE A 165 -35.06 -28.95 -18.52
CA PHE A 165 -34.22 -30.07 -18.09
C PHE A 165 -35.04 -31.30 -17.68
N ALA A 166 -36.21 -31.10 -17.07
CA ALA A 166 -37.12 -32.17 -16.69
C ALA A 166 -37.76 -32.83 -17.93
N GLU A 167 -38.06 -32.07 -18.98
CA GLU A 167 -38.53 -32.60 -20.26
C GLU A 167 -37.44 -33.42 -20.96
N GLU A 168 -36.19 -32.93 -20.98
CA GLU A 168 -35.06 -33.62 -21.57
C GLU A 168 -34.79 -34.96 -20.86
N VAL A 169 -34.73 -34.96 -19.52
CA VAL A 169 -34.53 -36.20 -18.74
C VAL A 169 -35.71 -37.16 -18.92
N ARG A 170 -36.95 -36.68 -19.06
CA ARG A 170 -38.12 -37.52 -19.35
C ARG A 170 -38.10 -38.09 -20.78
N ALA A 171 -37.56 -37.36 -21.74
CA ALA A 171 -37.36 -37.84 -23.10
C ALA A 171 -36.28 -38.93 -23.15
N GLU A 172 -35.20 -38.77 -22.40
CA GLU A 172 -34.14 -39.76 -22.27
C GLU A 172 -34.61 -41.01 -21.50
N THR A 173 -35.36 -40.86 -20.40
CA THR A 173 -35.83 -41.99 -19.58
C THR A 173 -37.12 -42.64 -20.08
N GLY A 174 -37.89 -41.96 -20.94
CA GLY A 174 -39.14 -42.45 -21.52
C GLY A 174 -38.96 -43.43 -22.68
N ALA A 175 -37.74 -43.60 -23.20
CA ALA A 175 -37.45 -44.54 -24.29
C ALA A 175 -37.04 -45.96 -23.81
N ASP A 176 -36.63 -46.11 -22.54
CA ASP A 176 -36.03 -47.37 -22.04
C ASP A 176 -36.91 -48.15 -21.05
N ALA A 177 -38.13 -47.69 -20.74
CA ALA A 177 -39.01 -48.33 -19.75
C ALA A 177 -40.08 -49.29 -20.35
N GLN A 178 -39.91 -49.74 -21.59
CA GLN A 178 -40.74 -50.81 -22.19
C GLN A 178 -39.86 -51.90 -22.79
N GLY A 179 -39.25 -52.73 -21.93
CA GLY A 179 -38.39 -53.81 -22.43
C GLY A 179 -37.81 -54.72 -21.35
N GLY A 180 -38.66 -55.51 -20.70
CA GLY A 180 -38.24 -56.81 -20.16
C GLY A 180 -38.05 -56.89 -18.65
N VAL A 181 -39.08 -57.40 -17.97
CA VAL A 181 -38.88 -58.46 -16.98
C VAL A 181 -39.96 -59.51 -17.24
N ALA A 182 -39.49 -60.73 -17.51
CA ALA A 182 -40.28 -61.94 -17.72
C ALA A 182 -40.89 -62.47 -16.43
#